data_AF-A0A5B6ZEW7-F1
#
_entry.id   AF-A0A5B6ZEW7-F1
#
_cell.length_a   1.000
_cell.length_b   1.000
_cell.length_c   1.000
_cell.angle_alpha   90.00
_cell.angle_beta   90.00
_cell.angle_gamma   90.00
#
_symmetry.space_group_name_H-M   'P 1'
#
loop_
_entity.id
_entity.type
_entity.pdbx_description
1 polymer ?
#
loop_
_entity_poly.entity_id
_entity_poly.type
_entity_poly.pdbx_seq_one_letter_code
_entity_poly.pdbx_strand_id
1 'polypeptide(L)'
;MTSYTAWYLTIASLIHGQVEGVKHSGPTKMVLYFTGATNILYTFGGHAVTVEIMHAMWKPQKFKMIYLIATLYVLTLTLPSASAVYWAFGDMLLNHSNALSLLPRTGYRDTAVILMLIHQVTFPFLLTHKHY
;
A
#
# COMPACT_ATOMS: atom_id res chain seq x y z
N MET A 1 -2.68 3.04 2.13
CA MET A 1 -3.69 2.03 1.73
C MET A 1 -4.47 1.58 2.95
N THR A 2 -5.74 1.18 2.81
CA THR A 2 -6.50 0.65 3.96
C THR A 2 -6.19 -0.82 4.23
N SER A 3 -6.36 -1.26 5.47
CA SER A 3 -6.19 -2.66 5.87
C SER A 3 -7.11 -3.59 5.07
N TYR A 4 -8.35 -3.16 4.85
CA TYR A 4 -9.33 -3.89 4.04
C TYR A 4 -8.81 -4.10 2.62
N THR A 5 -8.33 -3.03 1.97
CA THR A 5 -7.79 -3.12 0.61
C THR A 5 -6.60 -4.07 0.51
N ALA A 6 -5.69 -4.06 1.50
CA ALA A 6 -4.52 -4.95 1.51
C ALA A 6 -4.92 -6.43 1.57
N TRP A 7 -5.78 -6.79 2.52
CA TRP A 7 -6.23 -8.17 2.68
C TRP A 7 -7.15 -8.62 1.55
N TYR A 8 -8.02 -7.72 1.05
CA TYR A 8 -8.83 -7.98 -0.13
C TYR A 8 -7.96 -8.31 -1.35
N LEU A 9 -6.95 -7.49 -1.65
CA LEU A 9 -6.02 -7.77 -2.76
C LEU A 9 -5.32 -9.12 -2.58
N THR A 10 -4.85 -9.41 -1.37
CA THR A 10 -4.18 -10.68 -1.07
C THR A 10 -5.09 -11.87 -1.38
N ILE A 11 -6.29 -11.88 -0.80
CA ILE A 11 -7.22 -13.01 -0.92
C ILE A 11 -7.78 -13.10 -2.35
N ALA A 12 -8.18 -11.98 -2.94
CA ALA A 12 -8.77 -11.96 -4.27
C ALA A 12 -7.76 -12.38 -5.35
N SER A 13 -6.49 -11.98 -5.25
CA SER A 13 -5.44 -12.45 -6.15
C SER A 13 -5.14 -13.93 -6.00
N LEU A 14 -5.15 -14.46 -4.78
CA LEU A 14 -4.96 -15.89 -4.55
C LEU A 14 -6.14 -16.72 -5.09
N ILE A 15 -7.38 -16.26 -4.90
CA ILE A 15 -8.58 -16.93 -5.45
C ILE A 15 -8.64 -16.82 -6.97
N HIS A 16 -8.27 -15.67 -7.52
CA HIS A 16 -8.21 -15.47 -8.98
C HIS A 16 -7.19 -16.43 -9.62
N GLY A 17 -6.09 -16.72 -8.92
CA GLY A 17 -4.99 -17.51 -9.45
C GLY A 17 -4.17 -16.74 -10.48
N GLN A 18 -3.16 -17.42 -11.03
CA GLN A 18 -2.31 -16.84 -12.07
C GLN A 18 -3.08 -16.71 -13.38
N VAL A 19 -2.96 -15.54 -14.02
CA VAL A 19 -3.43 -15.38 -15.40
C VAL A 19 -2.63 -16.26 -16.34
N GLU A 20 -3.27 -16.74 -17.41
CA GLU A 20 -2.62 -17.59 -18.40
C GLU A 20 -1.44 -16.87 -19.04
N GLY A 21 -0.27 -17.53 -19.07
CA GLY A 21 0.96 -16.96 -19.63
C GLY A 21 1.55 -15.79 -18.84
N VAL A 22 1.24 -15.67 -17.53
CA VAL A 22 1.80 -14.61 -16.69
C VAL A 22 3.33 -14.57 -16.75
N LYS A 23 3.89 -13.38 -16.91
CA LYS A 23 5.33 -13.14 -16.95
C LYS A 23 5.77 -12.34 -15.72
N HIS A 24 6.89 -12.74 -15.11
CA HIS A 24 7.48 -12.08 -13.95
C HIS A 24 8.89 -11.61 -14.30
N SER A 25 9.01 -10.57 -15.12
CA SER A 25 10.31 -10.11 -15.63
C SER A 25 11.10 -9.29 -14.62
N GLY A 26 10.45 -8.78 -13.56
CA GLY A 26 11.03 -7.78 -12.68
C GLY A 26 11.43 -6.49 -13.41
N PRO A 27 12.22 -5.60 -12.79
CA PRO A 27 12.64 -4.35 -13.42
C PRO A 27 13.69 -4.60 -14.51
N THR A 28 13.26 -4.60 -15.78
CA THR A 28 14.14 -4.82 -16.94
C THR A 28 14.90 -3.57 -17.39
N LYS A 29 14.54 -2.39 -16.87
CA LYS A 29 15.15 -1.09 -17.19
C LYS A 29 15.48 -0.35 -15.90
N MET A 30 16.55 0.45 -15.91
CA MET A 30 16.95 1.29 -14.76
C MET A 30 15.82 2.23 -14.30
N VAL A 31 15.04 2.77 -15.25
CA VAL A 31 13.88 3.60 -14.92
C VAL A 31 12.86 2.82 -14.08
N LEU A 32 12.55 1.57 -14.42
CA LEU A 32 11.62 0.74 -13.67
C LEU A 32 12.12 0.45 -12.25
N TYR A 33 13.43 0.22 -12.10
CA TYR A 33 14.05 0.03 -10.78
C TYR A 33 13.86 1.26 -9.89
N PHE A 34 14.24 2.45 -10.38
CA PHE A 34 14.12 3.69 -9.60
C PHE A 34 12.69 4.12 -9.37
N THR A 35 11.79 3.93 -10.34
CA THR A 35 10.35 4.16 -10.16
C THR A 35 9.79 3.26 -9.06
N GLY A 36 10.13 1.96 -9.07
CA GLY A 36 9.72 1.02 -8.02
C GLY A 36 10.27 1.40 -6.64
N ALA A 37 11.58 1.71 -6.57
CA ALA A 37 12.22 2.12 -5.32
C ALA A 37 11.58 3.39 -4.74
N THR A 38 11.28 4.39 -5.59
CA THR A 38 10.64 5.63 -5.16
C THR A 38 9.21 5.39 -4.67
N ASN A 39 8.44 4.52 -5.32
CA ASN A 39 7.10 4.16 -4.87
C ASN A 39 7.10 3.46 -3.50
N ILE A 40 8.10 2.61 -3.24
CA ILE A 40 8.29 1.98 -1.93
C ILE A 40 8.64 3.04 -0.88
N LEU A 41 9.60 3.92 -1.16
CA LEU A 41 9.97 5.02 -0.27
C LEU A 41 8.77 5.93 0.06
N TYR A 42 7.97 6.27 -0.95
CA TYR A 42 6.73 7.04 -0.77
C TYR A 42 5.73 6.31 0.13
N THR A 43 5.63 4.98 0.03
CA THR A 43 4.70 4.16 0.83
C THR A 43 5.07 4.11 2.32
N PHE A 44 6.36 4.05 2.64
CA PHE A 44 6.83 4.03 4.04
C PHE A 44 6.94 5.43 4.66
N GLY A 45 6.73 6.48 3.87
CA GLY A 45 6.75 7.87 4.32
C GLY A 45 8.15 8.43 4.53
N GLY A 46 8.23 9.76 4.68
CA GLY A 46 9.47 10.48 4.93
C GLY A 46 9.80 10.61 6.42
N HIS A 47 11.09 10.80 6.73
CA HIS A 47 11.61 11.01 8.09
C HIS A 47 10.94 12.18 8.84
N ALA A 48 10.30 13.14 8.14
CA ALA A 48 9.62 14.27 8.77
C ALA A 48 8.35 13.85 9.53
N VAL A 49 7.57 12.91 8.98
CA VAL A 49 6.27 12.50 9.56
C VAL A 49 6.46 11.81 10.92
N THR A 50 7.54 11.06 11.10
CA THR A 50 7.83 10.38 12.36
C THR A 50 8.08 11.36 13.50
N VAL A 51 8.74 12.49 13.21
CA VAL A 51 9.01 13.56 14.17
C VAL A 51 7.73 14.32 14.54
N GLU A 52 6.88 14.63 13.57
CA GLU A 52 5.57 15.28 13.82
C GLU A 52 4.65 14.42 14.68
N ILE A 53 4.58 13.11 14.41
CA ILE A 53 3.81 12.16 15.22
C ILE A 53 4.39 12.11 16.64
N MET A 54 5.71 11.99 16.78
CA MET A 54 6.36 11.93 18.09
C MET A 54 6.05 13.18 18.92
N HIS A 55 6.10 14.37 18.34
CA HIS A 55 5.74 15.61 19.03
C HIS A 55 4.26 15.68 19.42
N ALA A 56 3.36 15.12 18.61
CA ALA A 56 1.93 15.11 18.90
C ALA A 56 1.51 14.01 19.90
N MET A 57 2.41 13.09 20.27
CA MET A 57 2.08 12.00 21.19
C MET A 57 2.00 12.50 22.64
N TRP A 58 0.95 12.06 23.34
CA TRP A 58 0.82 12.29 24.79
C TRP A 58 1.97 11.71 25.63
N LYS A 59 2.58 10.60 25.18
CA LYS A 59 3.73 9.93 25.83
C LYS A 59 4.83 9.63 24.81
N PRO A 60 5.65 10.62 24.41
CA PRO A 60 6.63 10.46 23.33
C PRO A 60 7.70 9.40 23.62
N GLN A 61 8.02 9.12 24.89
CA GLN A 61 8.96 8.05 25.28
C GLN A 61 8.57 6.64 24.78
N LYS A 62 7.28 6.41 24.48
CA LYS A 62 6.80 5.13 23.93
C LYS A 62 6.91 5.04 22.40
N PHE A 63 7.33 6.12 21.73
CA PHE A 63 7.38 6.21 20.27
C PHE A 63 8.12 5.04 19.63
N LYS A 64 9.31 4.69 20.16
CA LYS A 64 10.15 3.61 19.58
C LYS A 64 9.39 2.29 19.45
N MET A 65 8.70 1.87 20.52
CA MET A 65 7.98 0.60 20.53
C MET A 65 6.74 0.65 19.64
N ILE A 66 5.98 1.75 19.69
CA ILE A 66 4.78 1.92 18.86
C ILE A 66 5.16 1.99 17.38
N TYR A 67 6.22 2.71 17.04
CA TYR A 67 6.74 2.79 15.68
C TYR A 67 7.18 1.43 15.15
N LEU A 68 7.89 0.64 15.97
CA LEU A 68 8.27 -0.72 15.61
C LEU A 68 7.05 -1.61 15.34
N ILE A 69 6.07 -1.62 16.25
CA ILE A 69 4.84 -2.42 16.08
C ILE A 69 4.05 -1.96 14.85
N ALA A 70 3.92 -0.65 14.64
CA ALA A 70 3.25 -0.09 13.47
C ALA A 70 3.97 -0.47 12.17
N THR A 71 5.31 -0.46 12.17
CA THR A 71 6.12 -0.89 11.02
C THR A 71 5.88 -2.36 10.71
N LEU A 72 5.93 -3.22 11.73
CA LEU A 72 5.63 -4.65 11.57
C LEU A 72 4.21 -4.87 11.03
N TYR A 73 3.22 -4.13 11.56
CA TYR A 73 1.86 -4.18 11.07
C TYR A 73 1.78 -3.79 9.58
N VAL A 74 2.39 -2.68 9.17
CA VAL A 74 2.43 -2.26 7.75
C VAL A 74 3.10 -3.32 6.88
N LEU A 75 4.17 -3.97 7.35
CA LEU A 75 4.80 -5.07 6.61
C LEU A 75 3.85 -6.25 6.37
N THR A 76 2.98 -6.58 7.33
CA THR A 76 1.94 -7.62 7.14
C THR A 76 0.88 -7.24 6.12
N LEU A 77 0.68 -5.94 5.85
CA LEU A 77 -0.24 -5.50 4.81
C LEU A 77 0.46 -5.46 3.44
N THR A 78 1.67 -4.91 3.38
CA THR A 78 2.38 -4.65 2.12
C THR A 78 2.94 -5.93 1.51
N LEU A 79 3.62 -6.78 2.30
CA LEU A 79 4.30 -7.95 1.74
C LEU A 79 3.31 -8.97 1.16
N PRO A 80 2.27 -9.43 1.89
CA PRO A 80 1.35 -10.42 1.34
C PRO A 80 0.56 -9.88 0.13
N SER A 81 0.11 -8.63 0.19
CA SER A 81 -0.67 -8.04 -0.90
C SER A 81 0.17 -7.84 -2.15
N ALA A 82 1.38 -7.28 -2.04
CA ALA A 82 2.28 -7.10 -3.17
C ALA A 82 2.70 -8.44 -3.78
N SER A 83 3.07 -9.42 -2.95
CA SER A 83 3.48 -10.75 -3.40
C SER A 83 2.35 -11.49 -4.10
N ALA A 84 1.14 -11.51 -3.52
CA ALA A 84 -0.01 -12.21 -4.11
C ALA A 84 -0.46 -11.59 -5.43
N VAL A 85 -0.53 -10.26 -5.49
CA VAL A 85 -0.92 -9.52 -6.71
C VAL A 85 0.13 -9.69 -7.80
N TYR A 86 1.43 -9.58 -7.46
CA TYR A 86 2.51 -9.82 -8.43
C TYR A 86 2.54 -11.27 -8.90
N TRP A 87 2.33 -12.24 -7.99
CA TRP A 87 2.24 -13.64 -8.35
C TRP A 87 1.09 -13.92 -9.34
N ALA A 88 -0.09 -13.34 -9.11
CA ALA A 88 -1.27 -13.54 -9.95
C ALA A 88 -1.19 -12.85 -11.31
N PHE A 89 -0.65 -11.62 -11.38
CA PHE A 89 -0.74 -10.76 -12.57
C PHE A 89 0.61 -10.35 -13.21
N GLY A 90 1.72 -10.49 -12.49
CA GLY A 90 3.07 -10.24 -12.99
C GLY A 90 3.24 -8.89 -13.68
N ASP A 91 3.82 -8.91 -14.88
CA ASP A 91 4.14 -7.72 -15.68
C ASP A 91 2.91 -6.91 -16.13
N MET A 92 1.68 -7.44 -16.03
CA MET A 92 0.46 -6.67 -16.30
C MET A 92 0.33 -5.44 -15.39
N LEU A 93 0.89 -5.53 -14.18
CA LEU A 93 0.93 -4.43 -13.21
C LEU A 93 1.74 -3.22 -13.68
N LEU A 94 2.68 -3.42 -14.62
CA LEU A 94 3.50 -2.33 -15.16
C LEU A 94 2.70 -1.40 -16.10
N ASN A 95 1.62 -1.93 -16.70
CA ASN A 95 0.83 -1.22 -17.71
C ASN A 95 -0.56 -0.79 -17.18
N HIS A 96 -0.81 -0.95 -15.88
CA HIS A 96 -2.08 -0.56 -15.24
C HIS A 96 -1.83 0.48 -14.15
N SER A 97 -2.72 1.46 -14.05
CA SER A 97 -2.61 2.55 -13.08
C SER A 97 -2.82 2.09 -11.63
N ASN A 98 -3.46 0.94 -11.40
CA ASN A 98 -3.72 0.38 -10.08
C ASN A 98 -3.99 -1.12 -10.13
N ALA A 99 -3.62 -1.84 -9.07
CA ALA A 99 -3.82 -3.30 -8.96
C ALA A 99 -5.31 -3.72 -8.93
N LEU A 100 -6.20 -2.89 -8.35
CA LEU A 100 -7.64 -3.19 -8.28
C LEU A 100 -8.30 -3.25 -9.67
N SER A 101 -7.70 -2.65 -10.69
CA SER A 101 -8.19 -2.68 -12.07
C SER A 101 -8.09 -4.06 -12.72
N LEU A 102 -7.18 -4.91 -12.24
CA LEU A 102 -6.95 -6.26 -12.75
C LEU A 102 -7.90 -7.29 -12.14
N LEU A 103 -8.60 -6.95 -11.05
CA LEU A 103 -9.58 -7.81 -10.41
C LEU A 103 -10.99 -7.57 -10.98
N PRO A 104 -11.84 -8.62 -11.05
CA PRO A 104 -13.20 -8.50 -11.55
C PRO A 104 -14.03 -7.53 -10.70
N ARG A 105 -14.96 -6.84 -11.36
CA ARG A 105 -15.86 -5.88 -10.68
C ARG A 105 -16.84 -6.64 -9.80
N THR A 106 -16.74 -6.42 -8.49
CA THR A 106 -17.59 -7.02 -7.45
C THR A 106 -17.87 -5.99 -6.37
N GLY A 107 -18.91 -6.18 -5.56
CA GLY A 107 -19.20 -5.29 -4.43
C GLY A 107 -18.03 -5.18 -3.43
N TYR A 108 -17.23 -6.25 -3.27
CA TYR A 108 -16.03 -6.24 -2.42
C TYR A 108 -14.93 -5.34 -2.98
N ARG A 109 -14.68 -5.41 -4.29
CA ARG A 109 -13.76 -4.50 -4.98
C ARG A 109 -14.21 -3.05 -4.82
N ASP A 110 -15.49 -2.78 -5.04
CA ASP A 110 -16.03 -1.43 -4.99
C ASP A 110 -15.95 -0.86 -3.56
N THR A 111 -16.19 -1.69 -2.55
CA THR A 111 -15.95 -1.34 -1.13
C THR A 111 -14.47 -0.98 -0.89
N ALA A 112 -13.53 -1.75 -1.45
CA ALA A 112 -12.10 -1.44 -1.33
C ALA A 112 -11.74 -0.09 -1.97
N VAL A 113 -12.35 0.25 -3.10
CA VAL A 113 -12.16 1.54 -3.78
C VAL A 113 -12.75 2.68 -2.94
N ILE A 114 -13.98 2.54 -2.44
CA ILE A 114 -14.63 3.56 -1.61
C ILE A 114 -13.81 3.85 -0.35
N LEU A 115 -13.36 2.80 0.35
CA LEU A 115 -12.51 2.95 1.53
C LEU A 115 -11.17 3.63 1.21
N MET A 116 -10.59 3.37 0.04
CA MET A 116 -9.38 4.06 -0.43
C MET A 116 -9.63 5.54 -0.73
N LEU A 117 -10.78 5.89 -1.30
CA LEU A 117 -11.16 7.30 -1.52
C LEU A 117 -11.33 8.03 -0.19
N ILE A 118 -12.02 7.43 0.78
CA ILE A 118 -12.14 7.99 2.14
C ILE A 118 -10.75 8.16 2.76
N HIS A 119 -9.88 7.15 2.67
CA HIS A 119 -8.51 7.23 3.17
C HIS A 119 -7.71 8.38 2.55
N GLN A 120 -7.87 8.63 1.24
CA GLN A 120 -7.19 9.71 0.53
C GLN A 120 -7.69 11.10 0.93
N VAL A 121 -8.97 11.26 1.25
CA VAL A 121 -9.53 12.57 1.64
C VAL A 121 -9.30 12.85 3.13
N THR A 122 -9.41 11.84 3.99
CA THR A 122 -9.29 12.01 5.43
C THR A 122 -7.84 12.29 5.87
N PHE A 123 -6.84 11.63 5.27
CA PHE A 123 -5.46 11.75 5.74
C PHE A 123 -4.87 13.17 5.56
N PRO A 124 -4.97 13.83 4.39
CA PRO A 124 -4.51 15.21 4.23
C PRO A 124 -5.26 16.18 5.12
N PHE A 125 -6.58 16.04 5.24
CA PHE A 125 -7.43 16.93 6.04
C PHE A 125 -7.05 16.92 7.53
N LEU A 126 -6.74 15.75 8.10
CA LEU A 126 -6.33 15.65 9.50
C LEU A 126 -4.93 16.22 9.78
N LEU A 127 -4.08 16.32 8.76
CA LEU A 127 -2.73 16.86 8.89
C LEU A 127 -2.68 18.39 8.68
N THR A 128 -3.56 18.96 7.85
CA THR A 128 -3.60 20.42 7.63
C THR A 128 -4.14 21.22 8.83
N HIS A 129 -4.95 20.62 9.70
CA HIS A 129 -5.53 21.34 10.85
C HIS A 129 -4.62 21.47 12.07
N LYS A 130 -3.37 20.95 12.04
CA LYS A 130 -2.41 21.10 13.14
C LYS A 130 -1.53 22.36 13.07
N HIS A 131 -1.76 23.23 12.09
CA HIS A 131 -1.09 24.53 11.96
C HIS A 131 -2.04 25.69 12.30
N TYR A 132 -2.51 25.74 13.55
CA TYR A 132 -3.07 26.94 14.18
C TYR A 132 -2.73 26.92 15.67
#